data_AF-A0A972VC96-F1
#
_entry.id   AF-A0A972VC96-F1
#
_cell.length_a   1.000
_cell.length_b   1.000
_cell.length_c   1.000
_cell.angle_alpha   90.00
_cell.angle_beta   90.00
_cell.angle_gamma   90.00
#
_symmetry.space_group_name_H-M   'P 1'
#
loop_
_entity.id
_entity.type
_entity.pdbx_description
1 polymer ?
#
loop_
_entity_poly.entity_id
_entity_poly.type
_entity_poly.pdbx_seq_one_letter_code
_entity_poly.pdbx_strand_id
1 'polypeptide(L)'
;FAKYKRPTLLLKDEARLKAILTNPERPVQLIFAGKAHPADTYGKEMIKAVIDFAKENDLEDRVLFLENYDINVARHLAWGADVWLNNPIRPMEASGTSGMKAAINGVLNLSVPDGWWPEVYNGNNGWSITAGQFYEHSELKEQAEANQIYDLLEQEITAYFYDRNESGIPETWVRMMKESICTANRFVNMNRVLIDYQNQFYARSIDLHTQLADNDYTLLRTSVSQQNLLRELWPGLKIVSCTTSADTRKRLLDSETIEVECQIDLGQANREVVSVETYYEYENGQFSVSTLAFDRQEGSIATYAGTVKLRGYGRQRMNVRVCPANEILRDLNPALMTWA
;
A
#
# COMPACT_ATOMS: atom_id res chain seq x y z
N PHE A 1 -0.42 -17.97 -11.65
CA PHE A 1 -1.70 -18.31 -10.99
C PHE A 1 -1.42 -18.50 -9.52
N ALA A 2 -2.08 -17.73 -8.66
CA ALA A 2 -1.91 -17.78 -7.21
C ALA A 2 -3.25 -17.47 -6.55
N LYS A 3 -3.54 -18.09 -5.40
CA LYS A 3 -4.86 -18.00 -4.75
C LYS A 3 -5.29 -16.57 -4.48
N TYR A 4 -4.37 -15.77 -3.95
CA TYR A 4 -4.67 -14.39 -3.58
C TYR A 4 -4.94 -13.48 -4.80
N LYS A 5 -4.53 -13.87 -6.02
CA LYS A 5 -4.80 -13.12 -7.26
C LYS A 5 -6.22 -13.34 -7.82
N ARG A 6 -6.96 -14.32 -7.30
CA ARG A 6 -8.37 -14.63 -7.61
C ARG A 6 -8.73 -14.64 -9.11
N PRO A 7 -8.02 -15.41 -9.95
CA PRO A 7 -8.34 -15.50 -11.39
C PRO A 7 -9.75 -16.06 -11.66
N THR A 8 -10.32 -16.83 -10.73
CA THR A 8 -11.66 -17.43 -10.85
C THR A 8 -12.78 -16.55 -10.28
N LEU A 9 -12.50 -15.32 -9.82
CA LEU A 9 -13.52 -14.44 -9.24
C LEU A 9 -14.68 -14.16 -10.21
N LEU A 10 -14.36 -14.03 -11.50
CA LEU A 10 -15.36 -13.79 -12.55
C LEU A 10 -16.27 -14.99 -12.81
N LEU A 11 -15.92 -16.19 -12.33
CA LEU A 11 -16.71 -17.40 -12.53
C LEU A 11 -17.81 -17.58 -11.47
N LYS A 12 -17.99 -16.62 -10.55
CA LYS A 12 -19.02 -16.72 -9.49
C LYS A 12 -20.45 -16.72 -10.02
N ASP A 13 -20.71 -15.97 -11.08
CA ASP A 13 -21.99 -15.97 -11.80
C ASP A 13 -21.72 -16.27 -13.28
N GLU A 14 -21.66 -17.56 -13.59
CA GLU A 14 -21.37 -18.06 -14.94
C GLU A 14 -22.41 -17.59 -15.97
N ALA A 15 -23.69 -17.57 -15.59
CA ALA A 15 -24.78 -17.18 -16.47
C ALA A 15 -24.68 -15.70 -16.86
N ARG A 16 -24.44 -14.83 -15.87
CA ARG A 16 -24.23 -13.41 -16.11
C ARG A 16 -22.95 -13.16 -16.90
N LEU A 17 -21.85 -13.82 -16.55
CA LEU A 17 -20.60 -13.68 -17.29
C LEU A 17 -20.78 -14.11 -18.76
N LYS A 18 -21.45 -15.23 -19.03
CA LYS A 18 -21.76 -15.68 -20.39
C LYS A 18 -22.52 -14.60 -21.17
N ALA A 19 -23.55 -14.01 -20.59
CA ALA A 19 -24.33 -12.94 -21.22
C ALA A 19 -23.48 -11.70 -21.58
N ILE A 20 -22.53 -11.34 -20.72
CA ILE A 20 -21.57 -10.24 -20.98
C ILE A 20 -20.67 -10.58 -22.17
N LEU A 21 -20.08 -11.77 -22.17
CA LEU A 21 -19.11 -12.17 -23.19
C LEU A 21 -19.75 -12.33 -24.58
N THR A 22 -21.01 -12.76 -24.63
CA THR A 22 -21.76 -13.00 -25.88
C THR A 22 -22.70 -11.86 -26.26
N ASN A 23 -22.56 -10.67 -25.67
CA ASN A 23 -23.40 -9.54 -26.04
C ASN A 23 -23.27 -9.24 -27.56
N PRO A 24 -24.37 -9.19 -28.32
CA PRO A 24 -24.31 -9.05 -29.78
C PRO A 24 -23.82 -7.68 -30.25
N GLU A 25 -24.02 -6.63 -29.45
CA GLU A 25 -23.62 -5.27 -29.78
C GLU A 25 -22.25 -4.90 -29.21
N ARG A 26 -21.95 -5.42 -28.00
CA ARG A 26 -20.78 -5.04 -27.21
C ARG A 26 -20.10 -6.25 -26.59
N PRO A 27 -19.59 -7.20 -27.39
CA PRO A 27 -18.99 -8.42 -26.86
C PRO A 27 -17.70 -8.14 -26.10
N VAL A 28 -17.34 -9.04 -25.18
CA VAL A 28 -16.10 -8.96 -24.38
C VAL A 28 -15.29 -10.24 -24.56
N GLN A 29 -13.96 -10.11 -24.64
CA GLN A 29 -13.04 -11.24 -24.66
C GLN A 29 -12.17 -11.20 -23.39
N LEU A 30 -12.06 -12.35 -22.73
CA LEU A 30 -11.16 -12.55 -21.60
C LEU A 30 -9.93 -13.30 -22.05
N ILE A 31 -8.76 -12.73 -21.76
CA ILE A 31 -7.47 -13.36 -22.02
C ILE A 31 -6.78 -13.59 -20.68
N PHE A 32 -6.64 -14.86 -20.33
CA PHE A 32 -5.89 -15.30 -19.16
C PHE A 32 -4.47 -15.68 -19.59
N ALA A 33 -3.48 -15.29 -18.81
CA ALA A 33 -2.11 -15.71 -19.04
C ALA A 33 -1.38 -15.93 -17.72
N GLY A 34 -0.58 -16.99 -17.66
CA GLY A 34 0.24 -17.24 -16.49
C GLY A 34 0.70 -18.68 -16.37
N LYS A 35 1.55 -18.92 -15.39
CA LYS A 35 2.03 -20.26 -15.02
C LYS A 35 1.56 -20.59 -13.61
N ALA A 36 1.22 -21.86 -13.38
CA ALA A 36 1.14 -22.42 -12.04
C ALA A 36 2.43 -23.21 -11.79
N HIS A 37 2.96 -23.14 -10.57
CA HIS A 37 4.11 -23.97 -10.21
C HIS A 37 3.73 -25.46 -10.32
N PRO A 38 4.63 -26.38 -10.74
CA PRO A 38 4.30 -27.80 -10.86
C PRO A 38 3.74 -28.43 -9.57
N ALA A 39 4.18 -27.93 -8.40
CA ALA A 39 3.68 -28.37 -7.09
C ALA A 39 2.43 -27.59 -6.59
N ASP A 40 1.98 -26.56 -7.32
CA ASP A 40 0.82 -25.75 -6.94
C ASP A 40 -0.47 -26.35 -7.52
N THR A 41 -1.04 -27.30 -6.80
CA THR A 41 -2.30 -27.96 -7.16
C THR A 41 -3.43 -26.94 -7.31
N TYR A 42 -3.51 -25.96 -6.41
CA TYR A 42 -4.57 -24.96 -6.43
C TYR A 42 -4.46 -24.04 -7.66
N GLY A 43 -3.24 -23.63 -8.01
CA GLY A 43 -2.94 -22.91 -9.25
C GLY A 43 -3.42 -23.65 -10.49
N LYS A 44 -3.21 -24.97 -10.54
CA LYS A 44 -3.66 -25.83 -11.64
C LYS A 44 -5.18 -25.99 -11.67
N GLU A 45 -5.83 -26.15 -10.53
CA GLU A 45 -7.29 -26.23 -10.41
C GLU A 45 -7.97 -24.95 -10.91
N MET A 46 -7.42 -23.78 -10.59
CA MET A 46 -7.94 -22.51 -11.11
C MET A 46 -7.82 -22.39 -12.62
N ILE A 47 -6.70 -22.84 -13.21
CA ILE A 47 -6.52 -22.86 -14.67
C ILE A 47 -7.55 -23.81 -15.30
N LYS A 48 -7.70 -25.01 -14.72
CA LYS A 48 -8.69 -26.00 -15.17
C LYS A 48 -10.10 -25.41 -15.13
N ALA A 49 -10.50 -24.74 -14.04
CA ALA A 49 -11.82 -24.13 -13.91
C ALA A 49 -12.11 -23.09 -15.01
N VAL A 50 -11.13 -22.27 -15.39
CA VAL A 50 -11.28 -21.31 -16.50
C VAL A 50 -11.49 -22.02 -17.84
N ILE A 51 -10.71 -23.08 -18.10
CA ILE A 51 -10.82 -23.86 -19.35
C ILE A 51 -12.14 -24.64 -19.41
N ASP A 52 -12.56 -25.24 -18.31
CA ASP A 52 -13.82 -25.97 -18.22
C ASP A 52 -15.01 -25.02 -18.42
N PHE A 53 -15.01 -23.87 -17.75
CA PHE A 53 -16.02 -22.83 -17.95
C PHE A 53 -16.17 -22.46 -19.42
N ALA A 54 -15.05 -22.23 -20.12
CA ALA A 54 -15.06 -21.88 -21.54
C ALA A 54 -15.69 -22.99 -22.40
N LYS A 55 -15.37 -24.26 -22.12
CA LYS A 55 -15.87 -25.42 -22.87
C LYS A 55 -17.34 -25.70 -22.60
N GLU A 56 -17.73 -25.72 -21.33
CA GLU A 56 -19.08 -26.09 -20.89
C GLU A 56 -20.12 -25.03 -21.30
N ASN A 57 -19.68 -23.81 -21.56
CA ASN A 57 -20.54 -22.70 -21.95
C ASN A 57 -20.46 -22.32 -23.44
N ASP A 58 -19.72 -23.05 -24.27
CA ASP A 58 -19.47 -22.74 -25.69
C ASP A 58 -18.82 -21.35 -25.89
N LEU A 59 -17.81 -21.02 -25.08
CA LEU A 59 -17.14 -19.70 -25.04
C LEU A 59 -15.64 -19.78 -25.41
N GLU A 60 -15.23 -20.80 -26.15
CA GLU A 60 -13.81 -21.04 -26.51
C GLU A 60 -13.23 -19.93 -27.42
N ASP A 61 -14.06 -19.14 -28.10
CA ASP A 61 -13.67 -17.94 -28.86
C ASP A 61 -13.61 -16.65 -28.01
N ARG A 62 -14.19 -16.67 -26.80
CA ARG A 62 -14.29 -15.51 -25.90
C ARG A 62 -13.44 -15.61 -24.65
N VAL A 63 -13.07 -16.82 -24.22
CA VAL A 63 -12.25 -17.06 -23.04
C VAL A 63 -10.99 -17.82 -23.47
N LEU A 64 -9.89 -17.09 -23.60
CA LEU A 64 -8.62 -17.62 -24.07
C LEU A 64 -7.63 -17.77 -22.91
N PHE A 65 -6.99 -18.93 -22.85
CA PHE A 65 -5.87 -19.17 -21.95
C PHE A 65 -4.56 -19.24 -22.74
N LEU A 66 -3.66 -18.28 -22.52
CA LEU A 66 -2.35 -18.24 -23.13
C LEU A 66 -1.32 -18.98 -22.27
N GLU A 67 -0.85 -20.09 -22.81
CA GLU A 67 0.19 -20.90 -22.20
C GLU A 67 1.55 -20.20 -22.22
N ASN A 68 2.45 -20.67 -21.35
CA ASN A 68 3.86 -20.28 -21.37
C ASN A 68 4.16 -18.77 -21.26
N TYR A 69 3.34 -18.02 -20.55
CA TYR A 69 3.58 -16.60 -20.26
C TYR A 69 5.04 -16.29 -19.89
N ASP A 70 5.65 -15.41 -20.67
CA ASP A 70 7.01 -14.92 -20.55
C ASP A 70 7.07 -13.42 -20.91
N ILE A 71 8.27 -12.85 -20.99
CA ILE A 71 8.44 -11.43 -21.32
C ILE A 71 7.92 -11.09 -22.73
N ASN A 72 8.02 -12.02 -23.69
CA ASN A 72 7.54 -11.78 -25.04
C ASN A 72 6.00 -11.75 -25.07
N VAL A 73 5.33 -12.70 -24.43
CA VAL A 73 3.86 -12.70 -24.29
C VAL A 73 3.40 -11.47 -23.51
N ALA A 74 4.06 -11.14 -22.40
CA ALA A 74 3.77 -9.96 -21.59
C ALA A 74 3.78 -8.66 -22.41
N ARG A 75 4.75 -8.52 -23.31
CA ARG A 75 4.87 -7.36 -24.20
C ARG A 75 3.66 -7.22 -25.13
N HIS A 76 3.23 -8.31 -25.76
CA HIS A 76 2.07 -8.29 -26.65
C HIS A 76 0.78 -8.00 -25.87
N LEU A 77 0.61 -8.58 -24.69
CA LEU A 77 -0.56 -8.33 -23.84
C LEU A 77 -0.60 -6.88 -23.34
N ALA A 78 0.53 -6.32 -22.91
CA ALA A 78 0.58 -4.93 -22.46
C ALA A 78 0.31 -3.92 -23.59
N TRP A 79 0.52 -4.30 -24.85
CA TRP A 79 0.24 -3.47 -26.03
C TRP A 79 -1.16 -3.66 -26.60
N GLY A 80 -1.71 -4.87 -26.48
CA GLY A 80 -2.95 -5.26 -27.14
C GLY A 80 -4.18 -5.30 -26.23
N ALA A 81 -4.02 -5.26 -24.91
CA ALA A 81 -5.16 -5.25 -23.99
C ALA A 81 -5.86 -3.90 -23.98
N ASP A 82 -7.18 -3.90 -23.91
CA ASP A 82 -7.97 -2.68 -23.69
C ASP A 82 -8.11 -2.38 -22.19
N VAL A 83 -8.37 -3.42 -21.40
CA VAL A 83 -8.50 -3.37 -19.93
C VAL A 83 -7.59 -4.38 -19.26
N TRP A 84 -6.85 -3.93 -18.25
CA TRP A 84 -6.02 -4.77 -17.39
C TRP A 84 -6.72 -5.02 -16.05
N LEU A 85 -7.23 -6.23 -15.85
CA LEU A 85 -7.90 -6.62 -14.61
C LEU A 85 -6.90 -7.06 -13.54
N ASN A 86 -6.97 -6.44 -12.35
CA ASN A 86 -6.19 -6.82 -11.18
C ASN A 86 -7.06 -6.87 -9.93
N ASN A 87 -7.45 -8.07 -9.50
CA ASN A 87 -8.39 -8.30 -8.41
C ASN A 87 -7.77 -9.10 -7.24
N PRO A 88 -6.60 -8.71 -6.69
CA PRO A 88 -6.01 -9.42 -5.56
C PRO A 88 -6.88 -9.30 -4.30
N ILE A 89 -6.72 -10.24 -3.36
CA ILE A 89 -7.23 -10.10 -1.99
C ILE A 89 -6.45 -8.99 -1.30
N ARG A 90 -7.11 -7.92 -0.86
CA ARG A 90 -6.46 -6.85 -0.09
C ARG A 90 -6.12 -7.32 1.34
N PRO A 91 -4.96 -7.00 1.93
CA PRO A 91 -3.82 -6.23 1.39
C PRO A 91 -2.65 -7.13 0.93
N MET A 92 -2.94 -8.21 0.19
CA MET A 92 -1.93 -9.21 -0.17
C MET A 92 -1.08 -8.81 -1.39
N GLU A 93 -1.46 -7.76 -2.11
CA GLU A 93 -0.62 -7.21 -3.18
C GLU A 93 0.26 -6.09 -2.63
N ALA A 94 1.57 -6.35 -2.55
CA ALA A 94 2.52 -5.34 -2.11
C ALA A 94 2.64 -4.16 -3.10
N SER A 95 2.55 -4.41 -4.41
CA SER A 95 2.60 -3.36 -5.44
C SER A 95 1.91 -3.82 -6.73
N GLY A 96 2.63 -4.51 -7.62
CA GLY A 96 2.10 -5.02 -8.88
C GLY A 96 2.55 -4.19 -10.09
N THR A 97 3.59 -4.67 -10.79
CA THR A 97 4.21 -3.90 -11.89
C THR A 97 3.60 -4.16 -13.27
N SER A 98 2.75 -5.18 -13.43
CA SER A 98 2.09 -5.46 -14.71
C SER A 98 1.04 -4.40 -15.06
N GLY A 99 0.23 -3.97 -14.09
CA GLY A 99 -0.72 -2.86 -14.27
C GLY A 99 -0.03 -1.55 -14.65
N MET A 100 1.15 -1.29 -14.07
CA MET A 100 1.98 -0.13 -14.42
C MET A 100 2.42 -0.16 -15.89
N LYS A 101 2.87 -1.32 -16.37
CA LYS A 101 3.29 -1.51 -17.78
C LYS A 101 2.11 -1.34 -18.72
N ALA A 102 0.95 -1.88 -18.37
CA ALA A 102 -0.27 -1.73 -19.14
C ALA A 102 -0.66 -0.23 -19.24
N ALA A 103 -0.67 0.49 -18.11
CA ALA A 103 -1.03 1.90 -18.06
C ALA A 103 -0.15 2.81 -18.92
N ILE A 104 1.17 2.60 -18.92
CA ILE A 104 2.09 3.37 -19.79
C ILE A 104 1.81 3.14 -21.28
N ASN A 105 1.23 2.01 -21.66
CA ASN A 105 0.83 1.72 -23.03
C ASN A 105 -0.62 2.17 -23.35
N GLY A 106 -1.27 2.92 -22.46
CA GLY A 106 -2.63 3.41 -22.64
C GLY A 106 -3.72 2.41 -22.27
N VAL A 107 -3.37 1.22 -21.77
CA VAL A 107 -4.35 0.25 -21.27
C VAL A 107 -4.99 0.80 -20.00
N LEU A 108 -6.32 0.66 -19.89
CA LEU A 108 -7.06 1.09 -18.70
C LEU A 108 -7.03 0.01 -17.64
N ASN A 109 -6.88 0.38 -16.37
CA ASN A 109 -6.87 -0.60 -15.28
C ASN A 109 -8.27 -0.73 -14.66
N LEU A 110 -8.67 -1.96 -14.39
CA LEU A 110 -9.79 -2.29 -13.50
C LEU A 110 -9.18 -3.03 -12.30
N SER A 111 -8.99 -2.33 -11.18
CA SER A 111 -8.19 -2.87 -10.08
C SER A 111 -8.82 -2.67 -8.71
N VAL A 112 -8.64 -3.64 -7.82
CA VAL A 112 -8.84 -3.43 -6.37
C VAL A 112 -7.82 -2.36 -5.90
N PRO A 113 -8.17 -1.44 -4.99
CA PRO A 113 -7.25 -0.44 -4.45
C PRO A 113 -6.30 -1.09 -3.44
N ASP A 114 -5.37 -1.87 -3.99
CA ASP A 114 -4.28 -2.54 -3.30
C ASP A 114 -2.99 -2.42 -4.12
N GLY A 115 -1.84 -2.56 -3.46
CA GLY A 115 -0.53 -2.38 -4.07
C GLY A 115 -0.35 -0.99 -4.68
N TRP A 116 -0.04 -0.93 -5.98
CA TRP A 116 0.30 0.32 -6.67
C TRP A 116 -0.90 1.20 -7.02
N TRP A 117 -2.10 0.61 -7.11
CA TRP A 117 -3.26 1.30 -7.66
C TRP A 117 -3.71 2.52 -6.84
N PRO A 118 -3.73 2.48 -5.49
CA PRO A 118 -4.01 3.64 -4.66
C PRO A 118 -3.04 4.82 -4.83
N GLU A 119 -1.82 4.57 -5.32
CA GLU A 119 -0.81 5.61 -5.52
C GLU A 119 -1.10 6.49 -6.75
N VAL A 120 -1.84 5.95 -7.74
CA VAL A 120 -2.00 6.58 -9.06
C VAL A 120 -3.45 6.81 -9.47
N TYR A 121 -4.41 6.09 -8.88
CA TYR A 121 -5.81 6.15 -9.30
C TYR A 121 -6.39 7.53 -9.01
N ASN A 122 -7.01 8.16 -10.01
CA ASN A 122 -7.60 9.50 -9.88
C ASN A 122 -9.07 9.58 -10.31
N GLY A 123 -9.71 8.44 -10.60
CA GLY A 123 -11.09 8.37 -11.06
C GLY A 123 -11.28 8.58 -12.57
N ASN A 124 -10.25 9.00 -13.30
CA ASN A 124 -10.31 9.27 -14.74
C ASN A 124 -9.37 8.36 -15.57
N ASN A 125 -8.53 7.56 -14.91
CA ASN A 125 -7.52 6.68 -15.52
C ASN A 125 -7.85 5.18 -15.47
N GLY A 126 -9.10 4.83 -15.18
CA GLY A 126 -9.58 3.45 -15.05
C GLY A 126 -10.65 3.33 -13.98
N TRP A 127 -10.77 2.14 -13.39
CA TRP A 127 -11.81 1.80 -12.43
C TRP A 127 -11.23 1.14 -11.17
N SER A 128 -11.84 1.44 -10.03
CA SER A 128 -11.48 0.84 -8.73
C SER A 128 -12.57 -0.10 -8.22
N ILE A 129 -12.19 -1.33 -7.88
CA ILE A 129 -13.08 -2.34 -7.30
C ILE A 129 -13.11 -2.16 -5.78
N THR A 130 -14.19 -1.61 -5.24
CA THR A 130 -14.33 -1.17 -3.84
C THR A 130 -15.48 -1.84 -3.08
N ALA A 131 -16.38 -2.56 -3.78
CA ALA A 131 -17.60 -3.12 -3.18
C ALA A 131 -17.31 -4.09 -2.02
N GLY A 132 -16.18 -4.79 -2.03
CA GLY A 132 -15.77 -5.69 -0.94
C GLY A 132 -15.34 -4.99 0.34
N GLN A 133 -15.11 -3.68 0.35
CA GLN A 133 -14.62 -2.97 1.54
C GLN A 133 -15.66 -2.84 2.66
N PHE A 134 -16.94 -3.00 2.33
CA PHE A 134 -18.06 -2.82 3.27
C PHE A 134 -18.47 -4.10 4.00
N TYR A 135 -17.80 -5.22 3.72
CA TYR A 135 -18.13 -6.52 4.29
C TYR A 135 -16.94 -7.04 5.11
N GLU A 136 -17.20 -7.85 6.13
CA GLU A 136 -16.15 -8.54 6.89
C GLU A 136 -15.95 -9.97 6.37
N HIS A 137 -17.06 -10.67 6.08
CA HIS A 137 -17.06 -12.04 5.60
C HIS A 137 -16.52 -12.19 4.17
N SER A 138 -15.51 -13.05 4.00
CA SER A 138 -14.78 -13.23 2.74
C SER A 138 -15.69 -13.56 1.54
N GLU A 139 -16.73 -14.38 1.74
CA GLU A 139 -17.61 -14.79 0.65
C GLU A 139 -18.47 -13.63 0.13
N LEU A 140 -19.06 -12.84 1.04
CA LEU A 140 -19.80 -11.64 0.69
C LEU A 140 -18.92 -10.58 0.03
N LYS A 141 -17.66 -10.43 0.48
CA LYS A 141 -16.67 -9.57 -0.18
C LYS A 141 -16.49 -9.95 -1.64
N GLU A 142 -16.18 -11.23 -1.89
CA GLU A 142 -15.95 -11.71 -3.25
C GLU A 142 -17.19 -11.60 -4.12
N GLN A 143 -18.38 -11.86 -3.58
CA GLN A 143 -19.62 -11.72 -4.34
C GLN A 143 -19.90 -10.24 -4.69
N ALA A 144 -19.71 -9.32 -3.74
CA ALA A 144 -19.87 -7.89 -3.97
C ALA A 144 -18.87 -7.36 -5.01
N GLU A 145 -17.60 -7.77 -4.93
CA GLU A 145 -16.57 -7.38 -5.90
C GLU A 145 -16.82 -7.99 -7.29
N ALA A 146 -17.25 -9.26 -7.37
CA ALA A 146 -17.63 -9.87 -8.64
C ALA A 146 -18.80 -9.13 -9.30
N ASN A 147 -19.86 -8.82 -8.52
CA ASN A 147 -21.01 -8.04 -8.99
C ASN A 147 -20.60 -6.67 -9.51
N GLN A 148 -19.74 -5.95 -8.79
CA GLN A 148 -19.23 -4.66 -9.24
C GLN A 148 -18.45 -4.78 -10.56
N ILE A 149 -17.64 -5.83 -10.73
CA ILE A 149 -16.93 -6.04 -11.99
C ILE A 149 -17.92 -6.29 -13.14
N TYR A 150 -18.95 -7.10 -12.92
CA TYR A 150 -19.99 -7.33 -13.93
C TYR A 150 -20.72 -6.03 -14.30
N ASP A 151 -21.14 -5.24 -13.30
CA ASP A 151 -21.80 -3.95 -13.52
C ASP A 151 -20.92 -3.00 -14.34
N LEU A 152 -19.63 -2.90 -14.00
CA LEU A 152 -18.67 -2.07 -14.72
C LEU A 152 -18.48 -2.53 -16.17
N LEU A 153 -18.36 -3.85 -16.40
CA LEU A 153 -18.25 -4.41 -17.74
C LEU A 153 -19.49 -4.10 -18.59
N GLU A 154 -20.69 -4.32 -18.04
CA GLU A 154 -21.97 -4.17 -18.75
C GLU A 154 -22.33 -2.71 -19.05
N GLN A 155 -22.12 -1.82 -18.08
CA GLN A 155 -22.72 -0.48 -18.11
C GLN A 155 -21.74 0.61 -18.51
N GLU A 156 -20.46 0.46 -18.18
CA GLU A 156 -19.48 1.54 -18.29
C GLU A 156 -18.36 1.21 -19.27
N ILE A 157 -17.62 0.13 -19.02
CA ILE A 157 -16.44 -0.26 -19.82
C ILE A 157 -16.85 -0.52 -21.27
N THR A 158 -17.83 -1.39 -21.50
CA THR A 158 -18.29 -1.68 -22.87
C THR A 158 -18.98 -0.47 -23.50
N ALA A 159 -19.71 0.34 -22.73
CA ALA A 159 -20.32 1.56 -23.24
C ALA A 159 -19.26 2.54 -23.76
N TYR A 160 -18.21 2.80 -22.98
CA TYR A 160 -17.16 3.75 -23.36
C TYR A 160 -16.26 3.22 -24.49
N PHE A 161 -16.05 1.90 -24.57
CA PHE A 161 -15.23 1.30 -25.61
C PHE A 161 -15.92 1.25 -26.98
N TYR A 162 -17.23 0.93 -26.99
CA TYR A 162 -18.00 0.77 -28.23
C TYR A 162 -18.69 2.06 -28.69
N ASP A 163 -18.79 3.10 -27.85
CA ASP A 163 -19.24 4.43 -28.25
C ASP A 163 -18.20 5.08 -29.17
N ARG A 164 -18.50 5.12 -30.47
CA ARG A 164 -17.58 5.60 -31.52
C ARG A 164 -18.23 6.72 -32.31
N ASN A 165 -17.45 7.77 -32.57
CA ASN A 165 -17.87 8.85 -33.46
C ASN A 165 -17.95 8.40 -34.93
N GLU A 166 -18.34 9.30 -35.83
CA GLU A 166 -18.46 9.03 -37.27
C GLU A 166 -17.16 8.54 -37.92
N SER A 167 -16.00 8.83 -37.32
CA SER A 167 -14.68 8.35 -37.76
C SER A 167 -14.26 7.03 -37.10
N GLY A 168 -15.12 6.39 -36.31
CA GLY A 168 -14.84 5.14 -35.61
C GLY A 168 -14.00 5.29 -34.34
N ILE A 169 -13.80 6.51 -33.84
CA ILE A 169 -12.92 6.80 -32.70
C ILE A 169 -13.75 6.84 -31.40
N PRO A 170 -13.37 6.08 -30.36
CA PRO A 170 -13.99 6.17 -29.05
C PRO A 170 -13.35 7.31 -28.24
N GLU A 171 -13.88 8.53 -28.38
CA GLU A 171 -13.24 9.75 -27.85
C GLU A 171 -13.09 9.72 -26.32
N THR A 172 -14.10 9.24 -25.60
CA THR A 172 -14.07 9.05 -24.15
C THR A 172 -12.98 8.07 -23.76
N TRP A 173 -12.91 6.92 -24.44
CA TRP A 173 -11.87 5.92 -24.20
C TRP A 173 -10.47 6.49 -24.44
N VAL A 174 -10.25 7.14 -25.59
CA VAL A 174 -8.96 7.76 -25.95
C VAL A 174 -8.53 8.81 -24.92
N ARG A 175 -9.48 9.58 -24.37
CA ARG A 175 -9.19 10.53 -23.27
C ARG A 175 -8.74 9.79 -22.02
N MET A 176 -9.40 8.71 -21.62
CA MET A 176 -8.99 7.89 -20.48
C MET A 176 -7.61 7.24 -20.72
N MET A 177 -7.33 6.77 -21.94
CA MET A 177 -6.02 6.20 -22.30
C MET A 177 -4.91 7.24 -22.09
N LYS A 178 -5.13 8.48 -22.55
CA LYS A 178 -4.18 9.59 -22.33
C LYS A 178 -3.99 9.89 -20.85
N GLU A 179 -5.06 9.88 -20.07
CA GLU A 179 -5.00 10.10 -18.62
C GLU A 179 -4.22 8.97 -17.91
N SER A 180 -4.42 7.71 -18.32
CA SER A 180 -3.67 6.54 -17.84
C SER A 180 -2.16 6.70 -18.10
N ILE A 181 -1.78 7.10 -19.32
CA ILE A 181 -0.38 7.34 -19.68
C ILE A 181 0.23 8.47 -18.84
N CYS A 182 -0.48 9.59 -18.71
CA CYS A 182 0.00 10.77 -17.97
C CYS A 182 0.19 10.46 -16.48
N THR A 183 -0.81 9.84 -15.85
CA THR A 183 -0.77 9.51 -14.42
C THR A 183 0.27 8.44 -14.11
N ALA A 184 0.33 7.35 -14.90
CA ALA A 184 1.29 6.28 -14.67
C ALA A 184 2.74 6.77 -14.81
N ASN A 185 3.08 7.50 -15.89
CA ASN A 185 4.45 7.97 -16.13
C ASN A 185 5.02 8.87 -15.02
N ARG A 186 4.16 9.56 -14.27
CA ARG A 186 4.59 10.39 -13.14
C ARG A 186 5.15 9.56 -11.98
N PHE A 187 4.65 8.35 -11.75
CA PHE A 187 4.93 7.59 -10.53
C PHE A 187 5.74 6.30 -10.77
N VAL A 188 5.54 5.62 -11.91
CA VAL A 188 6.03 4.24 -12.11
C VAL A 188 7.38 4.14 -12.83
N ASN A 189 8.22 5.16 -12.69
CA ASN A 189 9.50 5.27 -13.39
C ASN A 189 10.67 4.65 -12.59
N MET A 190 11.41 3.71 -13.19
CA MET A 190 12.57 3.08 -12.54
C MET A 190 13.73 4.03 -12.25
N ASN A 191 13.90 5.12 -12.99
CA ASN A 191 14.89 6.15 -12.66
C ASN A 191 14.55 6.81 -11.33
N ARG A 192 13.25 7.11 -11.10
CA ARG A 192 12.79 7.66 -9.81
C ARG A 192 13.05 6.67 -8.68
N VAL A 193 12.75 5.39 -8.89
CA VAL A 193 13.04 4.33 -7.88
C VAL A 193 14.53 4.28 -7.57
N LEU A 194 15.40 4.27 -8.59
CA LEU A 194 16.85 4.24 -8.40
C LEU A 194 17.38 5.47 -7.66
N ILE A 195 16.88 6.67 -8.00
CA ILE A 195 17.24 7.91 -7.31
C ILE A 195 16.81 7.87 -5.84
N ASP A 196 15.60 7.40 -5.55
CA ASP A 196 15.10 7.27 -4.17
C ASP A 196 15.96 6.27 -3.39
N TYR A 197 16.27 5.11 -3.98
CA TYR A 197 17.14 4.11 -3.35
C TYR A 197 18.55 4.64 -3.10
N GLN A 198 19.11 5.36 -4.07
CA GLN A 198 20.41 5.98 -3.97
C GLN A 198 20.46 7.01 -2.85
N ASN A 199 19.50 7.93 -2.80
CA ASN A 199 19.52 9.04 -1.85
C ASN A 199 19.12 8.61 -0.43
N GLN A 200 18.13 7.74 -0.30
CA GLN A 200 17.56 7.38 1.01
C GLN A 200 18.32 6.26 1.70
N PHE A 201 18.90 5.33 0.93
CA PHE A 201 19.55 4.14 1.48
C PHE A 201 21.04 4.12 1.13
N TYR A 202 21.42 4.05 -0.15
CA TYR A 202 22.81 3.74 -0.51
C TYR A 202 23.80 4.85 -0.11
N ALA A 203 23.54 6.10 -0.49
CA ALA A 203 24.39 7.24 -0.17
C ALA A 203 24.47 7.46 1.35
N ARG A 204 23.32 7.48 2.03
CA ARG A 204 23.25 7.59 3.50
C ARG A 204 24.01 6.46 4.20
N SER A 205 23.97 5.24 3.68
CA SER A 205 24.73 4.11 4.25
C SER A 205 26.24 4.27 4.07
N ILE A 206 26.68 4.81 2.91
CA ILE A 206 28.09 5.11 2.65
C ILE A 206 28.59 6.21 3.59
N ASP A 207 27.81 7.28 3.76
CA ASP A 207 28.13 8.38 4.66
C ASP A 207 28.24 7.90 6.11
N LEU A 208 27.25 7.13 6.58
CA LEU A 208 27.25 6.55 7.93
C LEU A 208 28.44 5.59 8.13
N HIS A 209 28.75 4.75 7.14
CA HIS A 209 29.92 3.87 7.21
C HIS A 209 31.21 4.69 7.36
N THR A 210 31.37 5.75 6.58
CA THR A 210 32.55 6.62 6.64
C THR A 210 32.69 7.26 8.02
N GLN A 211 31.60 7.83 8.55
CA GLN A 211 31.57 8.42 9.90
C GLN A 211 31.88 7.38 11.00
N LEU A 212 31.37 6.16 10.87
CA LEU A 212 31.62 5.08 11.82
C LEU A 212 33.05 4.55 11.76
N ALA A 213 33.75 4.67 10.63
CA ALA A 213 35.12 4.22 10.45
C ALA A 213 36.18 5.24 10.91
N ASP A 214 35.81 6.51 11.01
CA ASP A 214 36.70 7.59 11.44
C ASP A 214 37.28 7.38 12.84
N ASN A 215 38.48 7.93 13.07
CA ASN A 215 39.20 7.90 14.34
C ASN A 215 39.32 6.47 14.91
N ASP A 216 39.72 5.51 14.07
CA ASP A 216 39.82 4.10 14.41
C ASP A 216 38.50 3.56 15.00
N TYR A 217 37.36 3.81 14.36
CA TYR A 217 36.05 3.31 14.81
C TYR A 217 35.61 3.77 16.21
N THR A 218 36.06 4.93 16.69
CA THR A 218 35.72 5.41 18.04
C THR A 218 34.20 5.60 18.22
N LEU A 219 33.52 6.19 17.24
CA LEU A 219 32.06 6.38 17.29
C LEU A 219 31.30 5.04 17.32
N LEU A 220 31.75 4.08 16.52
CA LEU A 220 31.17 2.73 16.48
C LEU A 220 31.32 2.03 17.83
N ARG A 221 32.53 2.02 18.41
CA ARG A 221 32.79 1.38 19.71
C ARG A 221 31.94 1.99 20.82
N THR A 222 31.87 3.32 20.90
CA THR A 222 31.02 4.03 21.86
C THR A 222 29.54 3.69 21.67
N SER A 223 29.07 3.65 20.42
CA SER A 223 27.67 3.31 20.10
C SER A 223 27.33 1.86 20.49
N VAL A 224 28.22 0.90 20.24
CA VAL A 224 28.04 -0.51 20.65
C VAL A 224 28.01 -0.65 22.17
N SER A 225 28.92 0.02 22.89
CA SER A 225 28.89 0.03 24.36
C SER A 225 27.58 0.61 24.90
N GLN A 226 27.12 1.73 24.32
CA GLN A 226 25.84 2.34 24.68
C GLN A 226 24.65 1.43 24.34
N GLN A 227 24.68 0.71 23.21
CA GLN A 227 23.64 -0.25 22.83
C GLN A 227 23.52 -1.39 23.84
N ASN A 228 24.65 -1.95 24.29
CA ASN A 228 24.66 -3.02 25.28
C ASN A 228 24.10 -2.55 26.62
N LEU A 229 24.54 -1.37 27.09
CA LEU A 229 24.00 -0.75 28.30
C LEU A 229 22.49 -0.52 28.17
N LEU A 230 22.04 0.04 27.04
CA LEU A 230 20.61 0.26 26.81
C LEU A 230 19.82 -1.04 26.81
N ARG A 231 20.31 -2.12 26.21
CA ARG A 231 19.63 -3.43 26.22
C ARG A 231 19.44 -4.00 27.63
N GLU A 232 20.41 -3.80 28.51
CA GLU A 232 20.32 -4.25 29.91
C GLU A 232 19.31 -3.40 30.70
N LEU A 233 19.29 -2.09 30.46
CA LEU A 233 18.46 -1.14 31.20
C LEU A 233 17.02 -0.99 30.64
N TRP A 234 16.81 -1.28 29.35
CA TRP A 234 15.54 -1.05 28.65
C TRP A 234 14.33 -1.74 29.30
N PRO A 235 14.43 -2.99 29.79
CA PRO A 235 13.30 -3.65 30.46
C PRO A 235 12.82 -2.91 31.72
N GLY A 236 13.67 -2.07 32.31
CA GLY A 236 13.33 -1.21 33.44
C GLY A 236 12.61 0.08 33.05
N LEU A 237 12.67 0.50 31.78
CA LEU A 237 12.01 1.71 31.29
C LEU A 237 10.51 1.50 31.14
N LYS A 238 9.71 2.37 31.76
CA LYS A 238 8.25 2.32 31.67
C LYS A 238 7.67 3.70 31.45
N ILE A 239 6.72 3.80 30.51
CA ILE A 239 5.87 4.97 30.43
C ILE A 239 4.82 4.84 31.53
N VAL A 240 4.86 5.72 32.52
CA VAL A 240 3.98 5.68 33.70
C VAL A 240 2.64 6.33 33.38
N SER A 241 2.68 7.51 32.77
CA SER A 241 1.50 8.24 32.35
C SER A 241 1.83 9.15 31.17
N CYS A 242 0.82 9.37 30.33
CA CYS A 242 0.83 10.41 29.31
C CYS A 242 -0.53 11.10 29.35
N THR A 243 -0.53 12.42 29.46
CA THR A 243 -1.73 13.24 29.51
C THR A 243 -1.64 14.33 28.46
N THR A 244 -2.82 14.77 28.01
CA THR A 244 -2.92 15.80 26.99
C THR A 244 -3.91 16.86 27.44
N SER A 245 -3.71 18.11 27.02
CA SER A 245 -4.71 19.15 27.24
C SER A 245 -6.03 18.87 26.50
N ALA A 246 -6.06 17.90 25.57
CA ALA A 246 -7.26 17.45 24.89
C ALA A 246 -8.16 16.57 25.78
N ASP A 247 -7.60 15.85 26.75
CA ASP A 247 -8.35 14.93 27.62
C ASP A 247 -9.41 15.65 28.47
N THR A 248 -9.19 16.94 28.72
CA THR A 248 -10.10 17.80 29.50
C THR A 248 -11.09 18.58 28.62
N ARG A 249 -11.02 18.46 27.29
CA ARG A 249 -11.81 19.25 26.33
C ARG A 249 -12.86 18.41 25.61
N LYS A 250 -14.08 18.96 25.48
CA LYS A 250 -15.18 18.32 24.73
C LYS A 250 -15.11 18.55 23.23
N ARG A 251 -14.39 19.58 22.78
CA ARG A 251 -14.25 19.97 21.37
C ARG A 251 -12.84 20.50 21.15
N LEU A 252 -12.25 20.08 20.05
CA LEU A 252 -10.96 20.54 19.55
C LEU A 252 -11.21 21.21 18.20
N LEU A 253 -10.60 22.36 17.97
CA LEU A 253 -10.65 23.04 16.67
C LEU A 253 -9.39 22.74 15.86
N ASP A 254 -9.52 22.84 14.54
CA ASP A 254 -8.37 22.76 13.65
C ASP A 254 -7.34 23.86 14.01
N SER A 255 -6.06 23.56 13.80
CA SER A 255 -4.93 24.43 14.13
C SER A 255 -4.74 24.77 15.61
N GLU A 256 -5.53 24.20 16.53
CA GLU A 256 -5.27 24.30 17.96
C GLU A 256 -3.95 23.60 18.34
N THR A 257 -3.33 24.09 19.41
CA THR A 257 -2.13 23.48 19.99
C THR A 257 -2.53 22.71 21.23
N ILE A 258 -2.14 21.44 21.29
CA ILE A 258 -2.36 20.53 22.41
C ILE A 258 -1.05 20.37 23.16
N GLU A 259 -1.10 20.54 24.48
CA GLU A 259 0.01 20.24 25.37
C GLU A 259 0.03 18.74 25.66
N VAL A 260 1.22 18.15 25.64
CA VAL A 260 1.46 16.74 25.94
C VAL A 260 2.45 16.70 27.09
N GLU A 261 2.11 16.00 28.16
CA GLU A 261 3.00 15.70 29.28
C GLU A 261 3.09 14.19 29.43
N CYS A 262 4.31 13.66 29.59
CA CYS A 262 4.53 12.24 29.86
C CYS A 262 5.52 12.05 31.00
N GLN A 263 5.22 11.10 31.87
CA GLN A 263 6.08 10.66 32.96
C GLN A 263 6.67 9.30 32.61
N ILE A 264 8.00 9.23 32.59
CA ILE A 264 8.76 8.03 32.26
C ILE A 264 9.52 7.59 33.50
N ASP A 265 9.31 6.36 33.95
CA ASP A 265 10.20 5.71 34.91
C ASP A 265 11.45 5.25 34.17
N LEU A 266 12.56 5.94 34.42
CA LEU A 266 13.85 5.66 33.81
C LEU A 266 14.56 4.46 34.45
N GLY A 267 14.04 3.92 35.56
CA GLY A 267 14.72 2.87 36.32
C GLY A 267 16.13 3.29 36.71
N GLN A 268 17.14 2.61 36.14
CA GLN A 268 18.56 2.91 36.35
C GLN A 268 19.22 3.66 35.17
N ALA A 269 18.46 3.95 34.10
CA ALA A 269 18.98 4.68 32.95
C ALA A 269 19.10 6.18 33.23
N ASN A 270 20.13 6.80 32.65
CA ASN A 270 20.26 8.26 32.62
C ASN A 270 19.30 8.84 31.56
N ARG A 271 18.67 9.98 31.84
CA ARG A 271 17.83 10.70 30.87
C ARG A 271 18.53 11.02 29.55
N GLU A 272 19.85 11.16 29.55
CA GLU A 272 20.67 11.45 28.35
C GLU A 272 20.70 10.33 27.31
N VAL A 273 20.41 9.09 27.70
CA VAL A 273 20.47 7.95 26.78
C VAL A 273 19.13 7.67 26.08
N VAL A 274 18.07 8.39 26.47
CA VAL A 274 16.71 8.24 25.90
C VAL A 274 16.18 9.57 25.35
N SER A 275 15.29 9.46 24.37
CA SER A 275 14.50 10.54 23.80
C SER A 275 13.03 10.15 23.87
N VAL A 276 12.18 11.09 24.30
CA VAL A 276 10.73 10.91 24.37
C VAL A 276 10.11 11.68 23.22
N GLU A 277 9.30 11.01 22.42
CA GLU A 277 8.72 11.57 21.20
C GLU A 277 7.22 11.34 21.16
N THR A 278 6.48 12.35 20.70
CA THR A 278 5.06 12.22 20.37
C THR A 278 4.91 11.91 18.89
N TYR A 279 4.16 10.86 18.58
CA TYR A 279 3.75 10.48 17.25
C TYR A 279 2.29 10.88 17.04
N TYR A 280 2.05 11.80 16.12
CA TYR A 280 0.71 12.32 15.79
C TYR A 280 0.35 11.98 14.35
N GLU A 281 -0.68 11.15 14.16
CA GLU A 281 -1.22 10.75 12.87
C GLU A 281 -2.52 11.51 12.57
N TYR A 282 -2.56 12.11 11.38
CA TYR A 282 -3.69 12.87 10.83
C TYR A 282 -3.96 12.45 9.38
N GLU A 283 -5.18 12.68 8.89
CA GLU A 283 -5.56 12.53 7.48
C GLU A 283 -5.00 11.28 6.75
N ASN A 284 -5.49 10.08 7.12
CA ASN A 284 -5.22 8.80 6.44
C ASN A 284 -3.73 8.55 6.11
N GLY A 285 -2.88 8.52 7.13
CA GLY A 285 -1.48 8.10 7.02
C GLY A 285 -0.46 9.24 6.96
N GLN A 286 -0.89 10.50 7.01
CA GLN A 286 0.03 11.59 7.30
C GLN A 286 0.36 11.59 8.79
N PHE A 287 1.60 11.89 9.13
CA PHE A 287 2.01 11.95 10.53
C PHE A 287 3.10 13.00 10.76
N SER A 288 3.28 13.35 12.02
CA SER A 288 4.40 14.17 12.49
C SER A 288 4.95 13.58 13.78
N VAL A 289 6.26 13.70 13.96
CA VAL A 289 6.95 13.30 15.18
C VAL A 289 7.61 14.52 15.78
N SER A 290 7.42 14.74 17.08
CA SER A 290 8.05 15.83 17.83
C SER A 290 8.69 15.30 19.11
N THR A 291 9.88 15.79 19.44
CA THR A 291 10.57 15.46 20.70
C THR A 291 9.98 16.27 21.84
N LEU A 292 9.67 15.60 22.96
CA LEU A 292 9.25 16.25 24.20
C LEU A 292 10.47 16.73 24.97
N ALA A 293 10.41 17.96 25.46
CA ALA A 293 11.48 18.55 26.27
C ALA A 293 11.44 17.99 27.68
N PHE A 294 12.61 17.73 28.25
CA PHE A 294 12.72 17.40 29.67
C PHE A 294 12.27 18.60 30.52
N ASP A 295 11.42 18.34 31.51
CA ASP A 295 10.94 19.35 32.46
C ASP A 295 11.58 19.16 33.84
N ARG A 296 11.32 18.01 34.47
CA ARG A 296 11.79 17.71 35.84
C ARG A 296 11.98 16.21 36.07
N GLN A 297 12.70 15.85 37.14
CA GLN A 297 12.88 14.45 37.56
C GLN A 297 12.81 14.31 39.09
N GLU A 298 12.07 13.32 39.55
CA GLU A 298 11.91 12.95 40.96
C GLU A 298 12.23 11.46 41.12
N GLY A 299 13.39 11.14 41.71
CA GLY A 299 13.88 9.76 41.78
C GLY A 299 14.15 9.19 40.38
N SER A 300 13.50 8.08 40.03
CA SER A 300 13.59 7.47 38.70
C SER A 300 12.56 8.03 37.71
N ILE A 301 11.58 8.81 38.16
CA ILE A 301 10.50 9.32 37.30
C ILE A 301 10.91 10.67 36.71
N ALA A 302 11.03 10.73 35.38
CA ALA A 302 11.30 11.95 34.62
C ALA A 302 10.06 12.39 33.85
N THR A 303 9.74 13.68 33.94
CA THR A 303 8.64 14.33 33.22
C THR A 303 9.15 15.02 31.97
N TYR A 304 8.47 14.78 30.85
CA TYR A 304 8.73 15.40 29.57
C TYR A 304 7.46 16.10 29.07
N ALA A 305 7.61 17.30 28.51
CA ALA A 305 6.49 18.11 28.04
C ALA A 305 6.76 18.71 26.66
N GLY A 306 5.71 18.96 25.91
CA GLY A 306 5.79 19.55 24.58
C GLY A 306 4.43 19.87 24.02
N THR A 307 4.40 20.30 22.76
CA THR A 307 3.17 20.70 22.09
C THR A 307 3.03 20.07 20.71
N VAL A 308 1.78 19.81 20.32
CA VAL A 308 1.41 19.31 18.99
C VAL A 308 0.34 20.21 18.41
N LYS A 309 0.53 20.68 17.17
CA LYS A 309 -0.47 21.46 16.45
C LYS A 309 -1.39 20.51 15.67
N LEU A 310 -2.68 20.56 15.97
CA LEU A 310 -3.70 19.77 15.28
C LEU A 310 -3.84 20.19 13.82
N ARG A 311 -4.09 19.21 12.95
CA ARG A 311 -4.27 19.38 11.51
C ARG A 311 -5.46 18.59 11.00
N GLY A 312 -6.36 19.28 10.33
CA GLY A 312 -7.47 18.66 9.62
C GLY A 312 -8.58 18.17 10.55
N TYR A 313 -9.47 17.34 10.02
CA TYR A 313 -10.69 16.89 10.70
C TYR A 313 -10.78 15.36 10.75
N GLY A 314 -11.65 14.86 11.63
CA GLY A 314 -11.93 13.42 11.74
C GLY A 314 -11.12 12.73 12.83
N ARG A 315 -11.03 11.39 12.73
CA ARG A 315 -10.34 10.56 13.73
C ARG A 315 -8.83 10.70 13.54
N GLN A 316 -8.18 11.28 14.54
CA GLN A 316 -6.73 11.42 14.62
C GLN A 316 -6.20 10.54 15.74
N ARG A 317 -4.91 10.20 15.70
CA ARG A 317 -4.27 9.35 16.71
C ARG A 317 -3.00 10.02 17.21
N MET A 318 -2.79 9.95 18.50
CA MET A 318 -1.56 10.42 19.12
C MET A 318 -1.07 9.35 20.08
N ASN A 319 0.21 9.00 19.98
CA ASN A 319 0.88 8.09 20.89
C ASN A 319 2.20 8.70 21.32
N VAL A 320 2.78 8.21 22.40
CA VAL A 320 4.13 8.60 22.83
C VAL A 320 5.05 7.40 22.81
N ARG A 321 6.30 7.62 22.43
CA ARG A 321 7.35 6.61 22.47
C ARG A 321 8.58 7.09 23.20
N VAL A 322 9.27 6.14 23.82
CA VAL A 322 10.63 6.29 24.32
C VAL A 322 11.57 5.52 23.40
N CYS A 323 12.64 6.16 22.94
CA CYS A 323 13.61 5.60 22.00
C CYS A 323 15.05 6.07 22.36
N PRO A 324 16.13 5.47 21.83
CA PRO A 324 17.49 5.91 22.11
C PRO A 324 17.72 7.36 21.67
N ALA A 325 18.38 8.15 22.51
CA ALA A 325 18.77 9.52 22.15
C ALA A 325 19.76 9.53 20.97
N ASN A 326 20.67 8.56 20.92
CA ASN A 326 21.60 8.37 19.81
C ASN A 326 20.85 7.90 18.54
N GLU A 327 20.86 8.71 17.49
CA GLU A 327 20.16 8.45 16.23
C GLU A 327 20.62 7.16 15.55
N ILE A 328 21.92 6.85 15.58
CA ILE A 328 22.46 5.61 15.00
C ILE A 328 21.83 4.39 15.67
N LEU A 329 21.68 4.43 17.00
CA LEU A 329 21.07 3.34 17.75
C LEU A 329 19.56 3.28 17.54
N ARG A 330 18.89 4.44 17.46
CA ARG A 330 17.45 4.56 17.23
C ARG A 330 17.04 3.89 15.92
N ASP A 331 17.76 4.18 14.84
CA ASP A 331 17.43 3.66 13.50
C ASP A 331 17.74 2.15 13.36
N LEU A 332 18.78 1.65 14.04
CA LEU A 332 19.22 0.26 13.93
C LEU A 332 18.58 -0.70 14.95
N ASN A 333 17.86 -0.19 15.95
CA ASN A 333 17.31 -1.02 17.04
C ASN A 333 15.82 -0.75 17.29
N PRO A 334 14.93 -1.24 16.40
CA PRO A 334 13.49 -1.09 16.61
C PRO A 334 12.98 -1.79 17.89
N ALA A 335 13.73 -2.76 18.41
CA ALA A 335 13.43 -3.42 19.70
C ALA A 335 13.63 -2.49 20.92
N LEU A 336 14.40 -1.41 20.79
CA LEU A 336 14.57 -0.39 21.82
C LEU A 336 13.54 0.73 21.61
N MET A 337 12.26 0.38 21.47
CA MET A 337 11.16 1.34 21.42
C MET A 337 10.04 0.89 22.36
N THR A 338 9.70 1.77 23.29
CA THR A 338 8.57 1.56 24.22
C THR A 338 7.47 2.54 23.86
N TRP A 339 6.25 2.06 23.64
CA TRP A 339 5.09 2.87 23.24
C TRP A 339 4.03 2.92 24.35
N ALA A 340 3.28 4.02 24.40
CA ALA A 340 2.10 4.21 25.24
C ALA A 340 0.92 4.75 24.42
#